data_AF-A0A847F6Q0-F1
#
_entry.id   AF-A0A847F6Q0-F1
#
_cell.length_a   1.000
_cell.length_b   1.000
_cell.length_c   1.000
_cell.angle_alpha   90.00
_cell.angle_beta   90.00
_cell.angle_gamma   90.00
#
_symmetry.space_group_name_H-M   'P 1'
#
loop_
_entity.id
_entity.type
_entity.pdbx_description
1 polymer ?
#
loop_
_entity_poly.entity_id
_entity_poly.type
_entity_poly.pdbx_seq_one_letter_code
_entity_poly.pdbx_strand_id
1 'polypeptide(L)'
;MPATERAQKAALEGQGDDKEEASDEAGRPSGRSGTGLVACDLYLETFEDSLRCPQIPEALRARTQRVVDETRSSWEHLIKTGGAEAEIERACEEATEGLREGAAAFGCTI
;
A
#
# COMPACT_ATOMS: atom_id res chain seq x y z
N MET A 1 32.91 21.04 29.50
CA MET A 1 31.67 21.36 30.24
C MET A 1 30.63 21.87 29.26
N PRO A 2 29.36 21.48 29.46
CA PRO A 2 28.49 20.96 28.41
C PRO A 2 27.25 21.86 28.23
N ALA A 3 27.18 22.59 27.11
CA ALA A 3 25.99 23.35 26.76
C ALA A 3 25.11 22.63 25.73
N THR A 4 25.71 21.81 24.86
CA THR A 4 25.00 21.18 23.74
C THR A 4 24.32 19.84 24.10
N GLU A 5 24.82 19.14 25.12
CA GLU A 5 24.25 17.87 25.60
C GLU A 5 22.90 18.05 26.30
N ARG A 6 22.62 19.26 26.81
CA ARG A 6 21.39 19.59 27.53
C ARG A 6 20.20 19.83 26.59
N ALA A 7 20.46 20.12 25.32
CA ALA A 7 19.43 20.24 24.29
C ALA A 7 18.95 18.87 23.78
N GLN A 8 19.77 17.82 23.91
CA GLN A 8 19.40 16.47 23.45
C GLN A 8 18.49 15.71 24.43
N LYS A 9 18.36 16.15 25.70
CA LYS A 9 17.54 15.46 26.71
C LYS A 9 16.07 15.90 26.78
N ALA A 10 15.70 17.02 26.14
CA ALA A 10 14.33 17.56 26.23
C ALA A 10 13.36 17.01 25.16
N ALA A 11 13.84 16.25 24.17
CA ALA A 11 13.01 15.71 23.10
C ALA A 11 12.46 14.30 23.39
N LEU A 12 12.79 13.69 24.54
CA LEU A 12 12.44 12.30 24.83
C LEU A 12 11.29 12.09 25.82
N GLU A 13 10.66 13.15 26.35
CA GLU A 13 9.58 13.03 27.35
C GLU A 13 8.34 13.81 26.90
N GLY A 14 7.41 13.12 26.23
CA GLY A 14 6.17 13.72 25.74
C GLY A 14 5.23 12.72 25.07
N GLN A 15 5.00 11.59 25.74
CA GLN A 15 4.04 10.57 25.31
C GLN A 15 2.72 10.72 26.07
N GLY A 16 1.62 10.82 25.30
CA GLY A 16 0.26 10.45 25.71
C GLY A 16 -0.62 11.58 26.25
N ASP A 17 -1.66 11.94 25.51
CA ASP A 17 -3.03 11.73 26.00
C ASP A 17 -4.04 11.74 24.84
N ASP A 18 -4.73 10.60 24.77
CA ASP A 18 -6.06 10.31 24.26
C ASP A 18 -6.91 11.43 23.65
N LYS A 19 -7.37 11.21 22.42
CA LYS A 19 -8.72 11.59 22.02
C LYS A 19 -9.27 10.54 21.06
N GLU A 20 -9.87 9.52 21.66
CA GLU A 20 -10.90 8.71 21.04
C GLU A 20 -12.08 9.59 20.62
N GLU A 21 -12.32 9.72 19.31
CA GLU A 21 -13.67 9.95 18.78
C GLU A 21 -13.92 8.93 17.67
N ALA A 22 -14.71 7.93 18.03
CA ALA A 22 -15.30 6.98 17.12
C ALA A 22 -16.36 7.65 16.24
N SER A 23 -16.21 7.50 14.93
CA SER A 23 -17.32 7.31 14.01
C SER A 23 -16.80 6.45 12.87
N ASP A 24 -17.01 5.16 13.04
CA ASP A 24 -17.58 4.25 12.04
C ASP A 24 -17.47 4.72 10.58
N GLU A 25 -16.55 4.12 9.83
CA GLU A 25 -16.86 3.41 8.59
C GLU A 25 -15.74 2.38 8.30
N ALA A 26 -16.16 1.12 8.26
CA ALA A 26 -15.55 -0.04 7.61
C ALA A 26 -14.01 -0.05 7.43
N GLY A 27 -13.34 -0.76 8.34
CA GLY A 27 -12.25 -1.69 8.01
C GLY A 27 -11.20 -1.23 7.00
N ARG A 28 -10.50 -0.13 7.28
CA ARG A 28 -9.24 0.16 6.59
C ARG A 28 -8.12 -0.58 7.32
N PRO A 29 -7.37 -1.49 6.68
CA PRO A 29 -6.14 -1.99 7.27
C PRO A 29 -5.12 -0.85 7.33
N SER A 30 -5.10 -0.17 8.47
CA SER A 30 -4.05 0.77 8.83
C SER A 30 -2.75 0.00 9.05
N GLY A 31 -1.84 0.08 8.08
CA GLY A 31 -0.49 -0.47 8.22
C GLY A 31 0.39 -0.40 6.99
N ARG A 32 -0.16 -0.13 5.81
CA ARG A 32 0.61 0.05 4.57
C ARG A 32 0.36 1.43 4.02
N SER A 33 1.41 2.13 3.59
CA SER A 33 1.37 3.44 2.95
C SER A 33 0.52 3.39 1.67
N GLY A 34 -0.80 3.45 1.79
CA GLY A 34 -1.73 3.34 0.67
C GLY A 34 -1.56 4.46 -0.33
N THR A 35 -1.98 4.25 -1.58
CA THR A 35 -1.95 5.31 -2.60
C THR A 35 -2.97 6.41 -2.30
N GLY A 36 -3.91 6.14 -1.40
CA GLY A 36 -5.04 7.02 -1.08
C GLY A 36 -6.27 6.76 -1.95
N LEU A 37 -6.17 5.84 -2.93
CA LEU A 37 -7.27 5.40 -3.79
C LEU A 37 -7.66 3.96 -3.43
N VAL A 38 -8.94 3.75 -3.14
CA VAL A 38 -9.46 2.47 -2.64
C VAL A 38 -9.17 1.33 -3.62
N ALA A 39 -9.41 1.53 -4.92
CA ALA A 39 -9.16 0.48 -5.92
C ALA A 39 -7.68 0.09 -6.02
N CYS A 40 -6.77 1.06 -5.86
CA CYS A 40 -5.34 0.80 -5.90
C CYS A 40 -4.82 0.14 -4.63
N ASP A 41 -5.35 0.49 -3.48
CA ASP A 41 -5.05 -0.22 -2.24
C ASP A 41 -5.53 -1.67 -2.33
N LEU A 42 -6.74 -1.92 -2.87
CA LEU A 42 -7.26 -3.27 -3.14
C LEU A 42 -6.39 -4.06 -4.13
N TYR A 43 -5.92 -3.41 -5.20
CA TYR A 43 -4.98 -4.02 -6.15
C TYR A 43 -3.71 -4.49 -5.46
N LEU A 44 -3.13 -3.64 -4.62
CA LEU A 44 -1.90 -3.96 -3.89
C LEU A 44 -2.10 -5.11 -2.91
N GLU A 45 -3.23 -5.14 -2.19
CA GLU A 45 -3.58 -6.28 -1.34
C GLU A 45 -3.75 -7.56 -2.15
N THR A 46 -4.55 -7.52 -3.23
CA THR A 46 -4.74 -8.67 -4.14
C THR A 46 -3.42 -9.16 -4.72
N PHE A 47 -2.51 -8.24 -5.04
CA PHE A 47 -1.18 -8.57 -5.50
C PHE A 47 -0.39 -9.30 -4.40
N GLU A 48 -0.37 -8.81 -3.16
CA GLU A 48 0.29 -9.49 -2.04
C GLU A 48 -0.29 -10.87 -1.77
N ASP A 49 -1.60 -11.04 -1.91
CA ASP A 49 -2.29 -12.32 -1.83
C ASP A 49 -1.84 -13.28 -2.94
N SER A 50 -1.69 -12.78 -4.17
CA SER A 50 -1.17 -13.57 -5.30
C SER A 50 0.25 -14.09 -5.01
N LEU A 51 1.10 -13.30 -4.35
CA LEU A 51 2.47 -13.70 -4.02
C LEU A 51 2.54 -14.83 -3.00
N ARG A 52 1.51 -14.97 -2.17
CA ARG A 52 1.36 -16.06 -1.21
C ARG A 52 0.97 -17.37 -1.88
N CYS A 53 0.50 -17.34 -3.12
CA CYS A 53 0.17 -18.56 -3.82
C CYS A 53 1.43 -19.33 -4.26
N PRO A 54 1.60 -20.59 -3.83
CA PRO A 54 2.78 -21.39 -4.17
C PRO A 54 2.81 -21.84 -5.63
N GLN A 55 1.68 -21.77 -6.34
CA GLN A 55 1.59 -22.15 -7.76
C GLN A 55 2.21 -21.10 -8.68
N ILE A 56 2.37 -19.85 -8.21
CA ILE A 56 2.99 -18.79 -9.01
C ILE A 56 4.52 -18.88 -8.88
N PRO A 57 5.26 -19.07 -9.99
CA PRO A 57 6.71 -19.18 -9.95
C PRO A 57 7.37 -17.97 -9.30
N GLU A 58 8.38 -18.20 -8.45
CA GLU A 58 9.08 -17.13 -7.72
C GLU A 58 9.70 -16.08 -8.67
N ALA A 59 10.26 -16.52 -9.81
CA ALA A 59 10.79 -15.62 -10.81
C ALA A 59 9.72 -14.68 -11.40
N LEU A 60 8.49 -15.18 -11.59
CA LEU A 60 7.36 -14.38 -12.05
C LEU A 60 6.91 -13.40 -10.96
N ARG A 61 6.77 -13.88 -9.72
CA ARG A 61 6.45 -13.06 -8.54
C ARG A 61 7.43 -11.90 -8.35
N ALA A 62 8.74 -12.18 -8.37
CA ALA A 62 9.78 -11.18 -8.21
C ALA A 62 9.81 -10.15 -9.36
N ARG A 63 9.54 -10.58 -10.60
CA ARG A 63 9.42 -9.67 -11.74
C ARG A 63 8.21 -8.75 -11.59
N THR A 64 7.05 -9.31 -11.28
CA THR A 64 5.81 -8.54 -11.14
C THR A 64 5.88 -7.59 -9.95
N GLN A 65 6.51 -8.00 -8.84
CA GLN A 65 6.74 -7.16 -7.67
C GLN A 65 7.45 -5.86 -8.03
N ARG A 66 8.56 -5.94 -8.78
CA ARG A 66 9.31 -4.75 -9.21
C ARG A 66 8.47 -3.80 -10.05
N VAL A 67 7.66 -4.35 -10.97
CA VAL A 67 6.77 -3.55 -11.83
C VAL A 67 5.70 -2.87 -10.98
N VAL A 68 5.09 -3.59 -10.03
CA VAL A 68 4.08 -3.06 -9.12
C VAL A 68 4.65 -1.95 -8.24
N ASP A 69 5.84 -2.15 -7.66
CA ASP A 69 6.48 -1.15 -6.81
C ASP A 69 6.84 0.14 -7.57
N GLU A 70 7.38 0.02 -8.80
CA GLU A 70 7.64 1.17 -9.67
C GLU A 70 6.33 1.90 -10.02
N THR A 71 5.30 1.14 -10.39
CA THR A 71 3.99 1.66 -10.78
C THR A 71 3.32 2.39 -9.62
N ARG A 72 3.34 1.78 -8.42
CA ARG A 72 2.83 2.38 -7.18
C ARG A 72 3.51 3.72 -6.90
N SER A 73 4.84 3.77 -6.97
CA SER A 73 5.58 5.01 -6.74
C SER A 73 5.20 6.10 -7.75
N SER A 74 4.94 5.73 -9.01
CA SER A 74 4.47 6.66 -10.04
C SER A 74 3.06 7.18 -9.74
N TRP A 75 2.13 6.30 -9.41
CA TRP A 75 0.76 6.66 -9.05
C TRP A 75 0.71 7.56 -7.82
N GLU A 76 1.45 7.23 -6.75
CA GLU A 76 1.55 8.07 -5.56
C GLU A 76 2.04 9.48 -5.90
N HIS A 77 3.01 9.62 -6.81
CA HIS A 77 3.50 10.92 -7.24
C HIS A 77 2.43 11.71 -8.02
N LEU A 78 1.72 11.07 -8.94
CA LEU A 78 0.65 11.68 -9.73
C LEU A 78 -0.51 12.13 -8.85
N ILE A 79 -0.96 11.28 -7.92
CA ILE A 79 -2.02 11.60 -6.95
C ILE A 79 -1.58 12.79 -6.08
N LYS A 80 -0.36 12.78 -5.54
CA LYS A 80 0.17 13.88 -4.70
C LYS A 80 0.31 15.20 -5.46
N THR A 81 0.47 15.16 -6.79
CA THR A 81 0.56 16.36 -7.63
C THR A 81 -0.80 16.81 -8.20
N GLY A 82 -1.89 16.13 -7.83
CA GLY A 82 -3.27 16.48 -8.17
C GLY A 82 -3.69 16.03 -9.57
N GLY A 83 -3.19 14.89 -10.06
CA GLY A 83 -3.43 14.42 -11.41
C GLY A 83 -3.86 12.96 -11.52
N ALA A 84 -4.84 12.73 -12.39
CA ALA A 84 -5.22 11.44 -12.95
C ALA A 84 -5.78 10.41 -11.95
N GLU A 85 -6.29 10.82 -10.78
CA GLU A 85 -6.81 9.86 -9.78
C GLU A 85 -7.86 8.92 -10.37
N ALA A 86 -8.84 9.42 -11.13
CA ALA A 86 -9.89 8.60 -11.73
C ALA A 86 -9.37 7.60 -12.79
N GLU A 87 -8.35 7.98 -13.55
CA GLU A 87 -7.72 7.08 -14.54
C GLU A 87 -6.87 6.02 -13.83
N ILE A 88 -6.14 6.43 -12.78
CA ILE A 88 -5.35 5.52 -11.94
C ILE A 88 -6.27 4.54 -11.22
N GLU A 89 -7.40 5.00 -10.68
CA GLU A 89 -8.39 4.17 -10.00
C GLU A 89 -8.93 3.09 -10.95
N ARG A 90 -9.38 3.48 -12.15
CA ARG A 90 -9.80 2.53 -13.19
C ARG A 90 -8.70 1.54 -13.57
N ALA A 91 -7.47 2.01 -13.77
CA ALA A 91 -6.35 1.14 -14.09
C ALA A 91 -6.09 0.11 -12.97
N CYS A 92 -6.25 0.50 -11.71
CA CYS A 92 -6.14 -0.40 -10.56
C CYS A 92 -7.27 -1.44 -10.50
N GLU A 93 -8.51 -1.06 -10.85
CA GLU A 93 -9.64 -2.00 -10.97
C GLU A 93 -9.34 -3.07 -12.03
N GLU A 94 -8.99 -2.63 -13.25
CA GLU A 94 -8.66 -3.52 -14.37
C GLU A 94 -7.47 -4.43 -14.03
N ALA A 95 -6.45 -3.90 -13.35
CA ALA A 95 -5.29 -4.68 -12.93
C ALA A 95 -5.63 -5.70 -11.82
N THR A 96 -6.59 -5.39 -10.94
CA THR A 96 -7.07 -6.32 -9.91
C THR A 96 -7.78 -7.50 -10.53
N GLU A 97 -8.66 -7.25 -11.51
CA GLU A 97 -9.32 -8.33 -12.26
C GLU A 97 -8.30 -9.20 -13.00
N GLY A 98 -7.34 -8.59 -13.71
CA GLY A 98 -6.28 -9.32 -14.40
C GLY A 98 -5.40 -10.15 -13.45
N LEU A 99 -5.15 -9.68 -12.23
CA LEU A 99 -4.45 -10.47 -11.20
C LEU A 99 -5.27 -11.68 -10.76
N ARG A 100 -6.57 -11.52 -10.53
CA ARG A 100 -7.46 -12.62 -10.15
C ARG A 100 -7.56 -13.67 -11.25
N GLU A 101 -7.71 -13.25 -12.49
CA GLU A 101 -7.72 -14.16 -13.65
C GLU A 101 -6.38 -14.88 -13.82
N GLY A 102 -5.27 -14.14 -13.71
CA GLY A 102 -3.93 -14.72 -13.78
C GLY A 102 -3.69 -15.73 -12.66
N ALA A 103 -4.04 -15.39 -11.43
CA ALA A 103 -3.96 -16.28 -10.27
C ALA A 103 -4.84 -17.52 -10.45
N ALA A 104 -6.08 -17.37 -10.94
CA ALA A 104 -6.99 -18.47 -11.23
C ALA A 104 -6.42 -19.41 -12.30
N ALA A 105 -5.71 -18.90 -13.30
CA ALA A 105 -5.02 -19.72 -14.30
C ALA A 105 -3.91 -20.60 -13.70
N PHE A 106 -3.31 -20.18 -12.58
CA PHE A 106 -2.37 -20.97 -11.79
C PHE A 106 -3.04 -21.84 -10.71
N GLY A 107 -4.38 -21.85 -10.62
CA GLY A 107 -5.12 -22.58 -9.58
C GLY A 107 -5.14 -21.88 -8.23
N CYS A 108 -4.76 -20.61 -8.17
CA CYS A 108 -4.82 -19.77 -6.99
C CYS A 108 -6.16 -19.03 -6.95
N THR A 109 -6.80 -18.97 -5.79
CA THR A 109 -7.98 -18.12 -5.57
C THR A 109 -7.60 -17.00 -4.61
N ILE A 110 -7.73 -15.76 -5.05
CA ILE A 110 -7.39 -14.52 -4.35
C ILE A 110 -8.50 -13.48 -4.54
#